data_AF-W1YBB0-F1
#
_entry.id   AF-W1YBB0-F1
#
_cell.length_a   1.000
_cell.length_b   1.000
_cell.length_c   1.000
_cell.angle_alpha   90.00
_cell.angle_beta   90.00
_cell.angle_gamma   90.00
#
_symmetry.space_group_name_H-M   'P 1'
#
loop_
_entity.id
_entity.type
_entity.pdbx_description
1 polymer ?
#
loop_
_entity_poly.entity_id
_entity_poly.type
_entity_poly.pdbx_seq_one_letter_code
_entity_poly.pdbx_strand_id
1 'polypeptide(L)'
;TKQYIETVKVSNIPWHRLTTTYGRATDFPAHLEVLWDMKNVDAIDAAGEELAQNIEHQSTLWHATPFALIFLLRIFKKAVEEQGHNEIARYLVKELAELF
;
A
#
# COMPACT_ATOMS: atom_id res chain seq x y z
N THR A 1 2.87 18.81 -7.60
CA THR A 1 2.38 17.77 -6.66
C THR A 1 1.59 16.67 -7.34
N LYS A 2 0.47 16.95 -8.05
CA LYS A 2 -0.34 15.92 -8.74
C LYS A 2 0.45 15.00 -9.69
N GLN A 3 1.26 15.59 -10.57
CA GLN A 3 2.09 14.82 -11.53
C GLN A 3 3.03 13.83 -10.84
N TYR A 4 3.59 14.17 -9.68
CA TYR A 4 4.45 13.25 -8.93
C TYR A 4 3.66 12.06 -8.38
N ILE A 5 2.50 12.32 -7.76
CA ILE A 5 1.60 11.30 -7.23
C ILE A 5 1.11 10.35 -8.32
N GLU A 6 1.03 10.77 -9.57
CA GLU A 6 0.58 9.93 -10.70
C GLU A 6 1.72 9.18 -11.39
N THR A 7 2.94 9.74 -11.44
CA THR A 7 4.02 9.23 -12.30
C THR A 7 5.20 8.61 -11.56
N VAL A 8 5.36 8.85 -10.25
CA VAL A 8 6.48 8.24 -9.51
C VAL A 8 6.37 6.72 -9.56
N LYS A 9 7.48 6.03 -9.84
CA LYS A 9 7.54 4.56 -9.84
C LYS A 9 7.92 4.05 -8.46
N VAL A 10 7.50 2.84 -8.12
CA VAL A 10 7.89 2.18 -6.86
C VAL A 10 9.41 2.10 -6.73
N SER A 11 10.13 1.87 -7.83
CA SER A 11 11.58 1.84 -7.90
C SER A 11 12.28 3.19 -7.68
N ASN A 12 11.54 4.31 -7.79
CA ASN A 12 12.11 5.65 -7.63
C ASN A 12 12.20 6.04 -6.14
N ILE A 13 11.53 5.31 -5.26
CA ILE A 13 11.53 5.59 -3.83
C ILE A 13 12.69 4.83 -3.17
N PRO A 14 13.54 5.48 -2.36
CA PRO A 14 14.67 4.83 -1.70
C PRO A 14 14.21 4.06 -0.45
N TRP A 15 13.37 3.03 -0.63
CA TRP A 15 12.71 2.28 0.45
C TRP A 15 13.65 1.81 1.56
N HIS A 16 14.82 1.29 1.20
CA HIS A 16 15.87 0.84 2.13
C HIS A 16 16.40 1.95 3.07
N ARG A 17 16.16 3.23 2.75
CA ARG A 17 16.54 4.39 3.58
C ARG A 17 15.39 4.88 4.47
N LEU A 18 14.15 4.54 4.15
CA LEU A 18 12.97 5.02 4.87
C LEU A 18 12.76 4.16 6.12
N THR A 19 12.66 4.81 7.28
CA THR A 19 12.36 4.15 8.55
C THR A 19 10.89 3.75 8.61
N THR A 20 10.63 2.61 9.23
CA THR A 20 9.31 2.11 9.65
C THR A 20 9.30 1.84 11.15
N THR A 21 8.19 1.36 11.69
CA THR A 21 8.09 0.89 13.08
C THR A 21 9.16 -0.14 13.43
N TYR A 22 9.36 -1.14 12.57
CA TYR A 22 10.21 -2.31 12.87
C TYR A 22 11.50 -2.37 12.05
N GLY A 23 11.86 -1.29 11.34
CA GLY A 23 13.14 -1.23 10.63
C GLY A 23 13.13 -0.29 9.42
N ARG A 24 13.24 -0.88 8.24
CA ARG A 24 13.29 -0.17 6.95
C ARG A 24 12.20 -0.67 6.03
N ALA A 25 11.72 0.19 5.15
CA ALA A 25 10.66 -0.14 4.20
C ALA A 25 11.12 -1.02 3.02
N THR A 26 12.26 -1.73 3.13
CA THR A 26 12.89 -2.48 2.03
C THR A 26 11.92 -3.41 1.31
N ASP A 27 11.00 -4.04 2.05
CA ASP A 27 10.06 -5.03 1.54
C ASP A 27 8.72 -4.43 1.06
N PHE A 28 8.49 -3.12 1.25
CA PHE A 28 7.26 -2.44 0.81
C PHE A 28 6.93 -2.67 -0.67
N PRO A 29 7.89 -2.65 -1.62
CA PRO A 29 7.59 -2.94 -3.02
C PRO A 29 6.89 -4.30 -3.22
N ALA A 30 7.30 -5.34 -2.49
CA ALA A 30 6.71 -6.66 -2.60
C ALA A 30 5.28 -6.68 -2.05
N HIS A 31 5.05 -6.07 -0.89
CA HIS A 31 3.70 -5.96 -0.32
C HIS A 31 2.74 -5.14 -1.22
N LEU A 32 3.23 -4.04 -1.80
CA LEU A 32 2.46 -3.22 -2.73
C LEU A 32 2.10 -3.98 -4.02
N GLU A 33 3.00 -4.85 -4.51
CA GLU A 33 2.74 -5.70 -5.67
C GLU A 33 1.64 -6.73 -5.38
N VAL A 34 1.65 -7.35 -4.20
CA VAL A 34 0.60 -8.29 -3.77
C VAL A 34 -0.78 -7.63 -3.79
N LEU A 35 -0.88 -6.42 -3.20
CA LEU A 35 -2.12 -5.64 -3.19
C LEU A 35 -2.54 -5.20 -4.61
N TRP A 36 -1.59 -4.84 -5.47
CA TRP A 36 -1.86 -4.43 -6.85
C TRP A 36 -2.40 -5.58 -7.71
N ASP A 37 -1.90 -6.80 -7.49
CA ASP A 37 -2.25 -7.98 -8.27
C ASP A 37 -3.65 -8.51 -7.96
N MET A 38 -4.15 -8.32 -6.74
CA MET A 38 -5.52 -8.68 -6.32
C MET A 38 -5.88 -10.15 -6.60
N LYS A 39 -4.95 -11.08 -6.33
CA LYS A 39 -5.07 -12.51 -6.69
C LYS A 39 -5.49 -13.43 -5.54
N ASN A 40 -5.18 -13.09 -4.30
CA ASN A 40 -5.41 -13.95 -3.14
C ASN A 40 -5.67 -13.08 -1.90
N VAL A 41 -6.75 -13.35 -1.17
CA VAL A 41 -7.16 -12.58 0.01
C VAL A 41 -6.15 -12.74 1.14
N ASP A 42 -5.77 -13.97 1.50
CA ASP A 42 -4.80 -14.22 2.59
C ASP A 42 -3.46 -13.50 2.37
N ALA A 43 -3.00 -13.42 1.11
CA ALA A 43 -1.78 -12.70 0.74
C ALA A 43 -1.97 -11.18 0.87
N ILE A 44 -3.14 -10.66 0.51
CA ILE A 44 -3.48 -9.24 0.70
C ILE A 44 -3.52 -8.90 2.18
N ASP A 45 -4.14 -9.74 3.01
CA ASP A 45 -4.26 -9.49 4.45
C ASP A 45 -2.89 -9.43 5.09
N ALA A 46 -2.04 -10.42 4.81
CA ALA A 46 -0.67 -10.45 5.30
C ALA A 46 0.15 -9.23 4.83
N ALA A 47 0.08 -8.88 3.54
CA ALA A 47 0.81 -7.74 3.00
C ALA A 47 0.26 -6.38 3.50
N GLY A 48 -1.06 -6.29 3.68
CA GLY A 48 -1.76 -5.12 4.18
C GLY A 48 -1.45 -4.86 5.65
N GLU A 49 -1.43 -5.90 6.48
CA GLU A 49 -1.03 -5.82 7.88
C GLU A 49 0.43 -5.37 8.02
N GLU A 50 1.35 -5.96 7.25
CA GLU A 50 2.77 -5.55 7.24
C GLU A 50 2.94 -4.08 6.86
N LEU A 51 2.19 -3.59 5.86
CA LEU A 51 2.20 -2.18 5.50
C LEU A 51 1.61 -1.31 6.61
N ALA A 52 0.42 -1.63 7.11
CA ALA A 52 -0.29 -0.84 8.13
C ALA A 52 0.55 -0.65 9.40
N GLN A 53 1.10 -1.75 9.95
CA GLN A 53 1.92 -1.72 11.16
C GLN A 53 3.24 -0.95 10.99
N ASN A 54 3.76 -0.86 9.76
CA ASN A 54 5.04 -0.21 9.47
C ASN A 54 4.91 1.24 8.99
N ILE A 55 3.71 1.68 8.58
CA ILE A 55 3.44 3.10 8.24
C ILE A 55 2.87 3.88 9.43
N GLU A 56 2.15 3.22 10.33
CA GLU A 56 1.60 3.84 11.54
C GLU A 56 1.73 2.88 12.72
N HIS A 57 2.22 3.39 13.85
CA HIS A 57 2.14 2.67 15.11
C HIS A 57 2.06 3.65 16.27
N GLN A 58 1.10 3.42 17.18
CA GLN A 58 0.91 4.22 18.40
C GLN A 58 0.81 5.73 18.11
N SER A 59 -0.01 6.10 17.13
CA SER A 59 -0.24 7.48 16.69
C SER A 59 0.99 8.15 16.07
N THR A 60 1.99 7.37 15.66
CA THR A 60 3.20 7.86 14.99
C THR A 60 3.19 7.42 13.53
N LEU A 61 3.23 8.39 12.61
CA LEU A 61 3.44 8.15 11.18
C LEU A 61 4.93 8.16 10.86
N TRP A 62 5.40 7.13 10.16
CA TRP A 62 6.81 6.97 9.83
C TRP A 62 7.22 7.64 8.51
N HIS A 63 8.53 7.79 8.29
CA HIS A 63 9.04 8.40 7.05
C HIS A 63 8.61 7.65 5.77
N ALA A 64 8.34 6.34 5.88
CA ALA A 64 7.84 5.54 4.76
C ALA A 64 6.40 5.89 4.36
N THR A 65 5.59 6.38 5.31
CA THR A 65 4.14 6.60 5.18
C THR A 65 3.75 7.46 3.98
N PRO A 66 4.23 8.71 3.83
CA PRO A 66 3.80 9.56 2.71
C PRO A 66 4.09 8.94 1.34
N PHE A 67 5.14 8.10 1.23
CA PHE A 67 5.44 7.39 -0.01
C PHE A 67 4.54 6.18 -0.21
N ALA A 68 4.29 5.38 0.83
CA ALA A 68 3.37 4.24 0.77
C ALA A 68 1.94 4.69 0.38
N LEU A 69 1.46 5.80 0.95
CA LEU A 69 0.12 6.34 0.66
C LEU A 69 -0.08 6.69 -0.82
N ILE A 70 0.96 7.09 -1.55
CA ILE A 70 0.86 7.35 -3.00
C ILE A 70 0.45 6.07 -3.73
N PHE A 71 1.06 4.94 -3.39
CA PHE A 71 0.79 3.67 -4.05
C PHE A 71 -0.51 3.04 -3.55
N LEU A 72 -0.81 3.11 -2.25
CA LEU A 72 -2.09 2.67 -1.70
C LEU A 72 -3.27 3.43 -2.33
N LEU A 73 -3.15 4.73 -2.58
CA LEU A 73 -4.17 5.49 -3.31
C LEU A 73 -4.36 4.99 -4.75
N ARG A 74 -3.28 4.63 -5.44
CA ARG A 74 -3.36 4.09 -6.81
C ARG A 74 -3.97 2.69 -6.84
N ILE A 75 -3.60 1.85 -5.87
CA ILE A 75 -4.16 0.51 -5.67
C ILE A 75 -5.66 0.63 -5.38
N PHE A 76 -6.06 1.53 -4.47
CA PHE A 76 -7.47 1.78 -4.16
C PHE A 76 -8.27 2.18 -5.40
N LYS A 77 -7.75 3.10 -6.21
CA LYS A 77 -8.40 3.50 -7.48
C LYS A 77 -8.59 2.31 -8.43
N LYS A 78 -7.53 1.51 -8.64
CA LYS A 78 -7.61 0.28 -9.45
C LYS A 78 -8.63 -0.70 -8.87
N ALA A 79 -8.64 -0.91 -7.56
CA ALA A 79 -9.58 -1.82 -6.90
C ALA A 79 -11.02 -1.34 -7.07
N VAL A 80 -11.28 -0.03 -6.97
CA VAL A 80 -12.59 0.57 -7.25
C VAL A 80 -13.04 0.36 -8.69
N GLU A 81 -12.12 0.39 -9.66
CA GLU A 81 -12.42 0.12 -11.07
C GLU A 81 -12.73 -1.37 -11.33
N GLU A 82 -12.08 -2.28 -10.61
CA GLU A 82 -12.19 -3.74 -10.82
C GLU A 82 -13.25 -4.43 -9.95
N GLN A 83 -13.71 -3.79 -8.86
CA GLN A 83 -14.64 -4.41 -7.89
C GLN A 83 -15.96 -4.92 -8.48
N GLY A 84 -16.35 -4.45 -9.67
CA GLY A 84 -17.54 -4.94 -10.38
C GLY A 84 -17.40 -6.38 -10.87
N HIS A 85 -16.18 -6.84 -11.14
CA HIS A 85 -15.87 -8.14 -11.75
C HIS A 85 -14.74 -8.92 -11.06
N ASN A 86 -14.10 -8.33 -10.04
CA ASN A 86 -13.11 -8.98 -9.19
C ASN A 86 -13.56 -8.90 -7.71
N GLU A 87 -13.87 -10.04 -7.10
CA GLU A 87 -14.31 -10.10 -5.69
C GLU A 87 -13.21 -9.71 -4.71
N ILE A 88 -11.95 -10.00 -5.06
CA ILE A 88 -10.77 -9.63 -4.25
C ILE A 88 -10.54 -8.12 -4.34
N ALA A 89 -10.76 -7.50 -5.50
CA ALA A 89 -10.75 -6.05 -5.62
C ALA A 89 -11.84 -5.41 -4.75
N ARG A 90 -13.06 -5.99 -4.73
CA ARG A 90 -14.15 -5.52 -3.86
C ARG A 90 -13.83 -5.65 -2.38
N TYR A 91 -13.16 -6.73 -1.99
CA TYR A 91 -12.64 -6.92 -0.65
C TYR A 91 -11.60 -5.84 -0.30
N LEU A 92 -10.58 -5.68 -1.14
CA LEU A 92 -9.50 -4.72 -0.94
C LEU A 92 -9.99 -3.26 -0.87
N VAL A 93 -11.05 -2.89 -1.60
CA VAL A 93 -11.69 -1.57 -1.47
C VAL A 93 -12.16 -1.31 -0.04
N LYS A 94 -12.74 -2.32 0.62
CA LYS A 94 -13.22 -2.17 2.00
C LYS A 94 -12.05 -2.02 2.97
N GLU A 95 -11.06 -2.91 2.88
CA GLU A 95 -9.87 -2.88 3.73
C GLU A 95 -9.12 -1.54 3.63
N LEU A 96 -8.88 -1.07 2.40
CA LEU A 96 -8.20 0.22 2.21
C LEU A 96 -9.05 1.42 2.66
N ALA A 97 -10.38 1.32 2.63
CA ALA A 97 -11.26 2.36 3.15
C ALA A 97 -11.31 2.39 4.69
N GLU A 98 -10.99 1.29 5.36
CA GLU A 98 -10.87 1.25 6.83
C GLU A 98 -9.50 1.78 7.30
N LEU A 99 -8.48 1.71 6.45
CA LEU A 99 -7.14 2.26 6.71
C LEU A 99 -7.11 3.81 6.67
N PHE A 100 -8.11 4.47 6.04
CA PHE A 100 -8.18 5.93 5.82
C PHE A 100 -9.40 6.58 6.47
#